data_AF-A0A542EHS4-F1
#
_entry.id   AF-A0A542EHS4-F1
#
_cell.length_a   1.000
_cell.length_b   1.000
_cell.length_c   1.000
_cell.angle_alpha   90.00
_cell.angle_beta   90.00
_cell.angle_gamma   90.00
#
_symmetry.space_group_name_H-M   'P 1'
#
loop_
_entity.id
_entity.type
_entity.pdbx_description
1 polymer ?
#
loop_
_entity_poly.entity_id
_entity_poly.type
_entity_poly.pdbx_seq_one_letter_code
_entity_poly.pdbx_strand_id
1 'polypeptide(L)'
;MRKWFDRHPAKSPSSPTGIALNSTTPRTQPLSQHSTVPLLDGAKDTEHNEAVVLQRYCEHQVADVVGAGWLAAYMQQKPAVDIDLIIDQIRELRSAPDDFDKITQLEKIESLDSALAAARARVMADFDRSQREEQCQQGVRSRQRGRGIADQIALARRISPTKASRDLAIARALRTLRCDWQWPPDSTRRGAARSPRPAPRPRRRICRTGMSRRAVRSGYRRWMKSYDLVIIGSGPAGTSAATSYVESGGTGRVLLVSADRLPPYQRPPLTKDVLAGRSDVEATPIEGSDLPDQVEIKLGTTVSSIDLTAHSIRAGDEAIAFERLIVAVGAQPIPLPDTDSDAEVLVLRSFDDAERLVASAQRARSAVVIGSGFIGCEAAASLAIRGVDTTLVTPEQAPQIDRLGEFAASRIHEWLTGLGVELRTGVQVTKVAAPSTVHLDDGHTLSPDLVLAAVGVAPGGEQFADSGLQLHEGRIVADDHLQVAPDVWAAGDVARAHHAIAARPVPVEHWGDALAMGELAGRNAASDDDDQQQWRDVPGFWSTIGDHTLKYAAWGDGHERVEVVESAGAYTVWYADAEDTVVGVLTYNNDDDYERGQIAIEAAESLDQVLDGAVPATDEQESPRDADG
;
A
#
# COMPACT_ATOMS: atom_id res chain seq x y z
N MET A 1 -8.67 -29.90 1.40
CA MET A 1 -7.83 -30.86 0.64
C MET A 1 -7.74 -32.19 1.38
N ARG A 2 -8.62 -33.15 1.05
CA ARG A 2 -8.65 -34.48 1.67
C ARG A 2 -7.82 -35.46 0.81
N LYS A 3 -6.96 -36.23 1.49
CA LYS A 3 -6.22 -37.44 1.07
C LYS A 3 -4.75 -37.24 0.70
N TRP A 4 -3.93 -37.15 1.74
CA TRP A 4 -2.60 -37.75 1.77
C TRP A 4 -2.29 -38.08 3.24
N PHE A 5 -1.49 -39.09 3.51
CA PHE A 5 -1.17 -39.70 4.83
C PHE A 5 -2.07 -40.85 5.30
N ASP A 6 -1.79 -42.02 4.74
CA ASP A 6 -1.82 -43.29 5.45
C ASP A 6 -0.45 -43.96 5.24
N ARG A 7 0.40 -44.00 6.28
CA ARG A 7 1.40 -45.06 6.54
C ARG A 7 2.20 -44.80 7.83
N HIS A 8 1.76 -45.50 8.88
CA HIS A 8 2.55 -46.17 9.94
C HIS A 8 3.22 -45.35 11.08
N PRO A 9 3.35 -45.97 12.28
CA PRO A 9 3.07 -45.30 13.56
C PRO A 9 4.27 -45.14 14.51
N ALA A 10 4.13 -44.15 15.40
CA ALA A 10 4.49 -44.06 16.82
C ALA A 10 5.85 -44.61 17.32
N LYS A 11 6.57 -43.75 18.07
CA LYS A 11 7.28 -44.09 19.31
C LYS A 11 7.65 -42.82 20.12
N SER A 12 6.91 -42.57 21.20
CA SER A 12 7.39 -41.90 22.43
C SER A 12 8.23 -42.90 23.25
N PRO A 13 8.98 -42.56 24.35
CA PRO A 13 8.78 -41.51 25.37
C PRO A 13 10.10 -40.72 25.64
N SER A 14 10.29 -39.76 26.57
CA SER A 14 9.89 -39.62 27.97
C SER A 14 10.45 -38.29 28.52
N SER A 15 9.66 -37.53 29.29
CA SER A 15 10.14 -36.54 30.28
C SER A 15 10.67 -37.27 31.54
N PRO A 16 11.42 -36.63 32.47
CA PRO A 16 10.76 -35.81 33.50
C PRO A 16 11.58 -34.66 34.15
N THR A 17 10.88 -33.89 35.01
CA THR A 17 11.33 -33.09 36.17
C THR A 17 12.15 -31.81 35.88
N GLY A 18 11.78 -30.59 36.30
CA GLY A 18 10.97 -30.13 37.43
C GLY A 18 11.88 -29.64 38.56
N ILE A 19 11.92 -28.33 38.85
CA ILE A 19 12.24 -27.70 40.15
C ILE A 19 11.87 -26.21 40.08
N ALA A 20 11.02 -25.77 41.01
CA ALA A 20 10.74 -24.39 41.34
C ALA A 20 11.79 -23.84 42.33
N LEU A 21 11.98 -22.53 42.42
CA LEU A 21 12.21 -21.83 43.70
C LEU A 21 12.08 -20.30 43.59
N ASN A 22 11.56 -19.75 44.68
CA ASN A 22 11.10 -18.39 44.97
C ASN A 22 12.21 -17.33 45.13
N SER A 23 11.71 -16.07 45.21
CA SER A 23 12.20 -14.93 46.03
C SER A 23 13.42 -14.18 45.47
N THR A 24 13.56 -12.85 45.55
CA THR A 24 13.05 -11.85 46.50
C THR A 24 13.29 -10.45 45.88
N THR A 25 12.39 -9.49 46.07
CA THR A 25 12.62 -8.06 45.84
C THR A 25 13.47 -7.43 46.94
N PRO A 26 14.10 -6.27 46.68
CA PRO A 26 13.88 -5.14 47.57
C PRO A 26 13.59 -3.80 46.87
N ARG A 27 12.76 -3.01 47.58
CA ARG A 27 12.33 -1.64 47.35
C ARG A 27 13.49 -0.63 47.29
N THR A 28 13.30 0.41 46.47
CA THR A 28 13.66 1.80 46.80
C THR A 28 12.60 2.77 46.25
N GLN A 29 12.28 3.78 47.06
CA GLN A 29 11.37 4.91 46.87
C GLN A 29 12.10 6.13 47.49
N PRO A 30 11.64 7.39 47.36
CA PRO A 30 11.31 8.16 46.17
C PRO A 30 12.02 9.55 46.19
N LEU A 31 11.98 10.33 45.10
CA LEU A 31 12.24 11.77 45.16
C LEU A 31 11.15 12.54 44.41
N SER A 32 10.44 13.35 45.20
CA SER A 32 9.49 14.39 44.81
C SER A 32 10.20 15.65 44.32
N GLN A 33 9.62 16.40 43.37
CA GLN A 33 9.07 17.76 43.59
C GLN A 33 8.73 18.49 42.27
N HIS A 34 7.48 19.01 42.25
CA HIS A 34 6.96 20.24 41.62
C HIS A 34 7.23 20.51 40.12
N SER A 35 6.22 20.76 39.26
CA SER A 35 5.32 21.91 39.37
C SER A 35 4.08 21.77 38.46
N THR A 36 3.02 22.47 38.85
CA THR A 36 1.65 22.45 38.32
C THR A 36 1.29 23.71 37.50
N VAL A 37 0.45 23.52 36.46
CA VAL A 37 -0.68 24.39 35.97
C VAL A 37 -0.32 25.51 34.95
N PRO A 38 -1.20 25.93 33.98
CA PRO A 38 -2.64 25.63 33.79
C PRO A 38 -3.14 25.17 32.40
N LEU A 39 -4.32 24.54 32.43
CA LEU A 39 -5.31 24.47 31.35
C LEU A 39 -5.92 25.87 31.07
N LEU A 40 -6.14 26.17 29.78
CA LEU A 40 -7.09 27.18 29.32
C LEU A 40 -8.16 26.50 28.47
N ASP A 41 -9.41 26.79 28.82
CA ASP A 41 -10.64 26.27 28.25
C ASP A 41 -11.31 27.36 27.40
N GLY A 42 -11.93 26.94 26.29
CA GLY A 42 -13.03 27.64 25.62
C GLY A 42 -12.72 28.66 24.51
N ALA A 43 -12.95 28.27 23.25
CA ALA A 43 -13.97 28.90 22.39
C ALA A 43 -14.07 28.18 21.03
N LYS A 44 -15.29 27.78 20.67
CA LYS A 44 -15.70 27.35 19.33
C LYS A 44 -15.57 28.53 18.37
N ASP A 45 -15.06 28.29 17.17
CA ASP A 45 -15.70 28.76 15.94
C ASP A 45 -15.16 27.99 14.71
N THR A 46 -16.10 27.72 13.83
CA THR A 46 -16.04 27.02 12.54
C THR A 46 -15.20 27.74 11.49
N GLU A 47 -14.77 26.97 10.48
CA GLU A 47 -13.95 27.31 9.29
C GLU A 47 -12.45 27.12 9.50
N HIS A 48 -11.88 26.04 8.94
CA HIS A 48 -10.51 25.95 8.41
C HIS A 48 -10.30 24.53 7.88
N ASN A 49 -10.34 24.32 6.55
CA ASN A 49 -10.07 22.99 5.98
C ASN A 49 -9.27 22.97 4.66
N GLU A 50 -8.48 24.00 4.36
CA GLU A 50 -7.55 23.94 3.21
C GLU A 50 -6.11 24.37 3.53
N ALA A 51 -5.83 24.90 4.72
CA ALA A 51 -4.48 25.29 5.13
C ALA A 51 -3.68 24.18 5.82
N VAL A 52 -4.34 23.16 6.37
CA VAL A 52 -3.69 22.08 7.15
C VAL A 52 -3.09 20.98 6.25
N VAL A 53 -3.66 20.77 5.06
CA VAL A 53 -3.19 19.76 4.09
C VAL A 53 -1.89 20.19 3.40
N LEU A 54 -1.72 21.49 3.13
CA LEU A 54 -0.47 22.04 2.60
C LEU A 54 0.65 22.13 3.65
N GLN A 55 0.31 22.13 4.94
CA GLN A 55 1.29 22.18 6.03
C GLN A 55 1.94 20.82 6.27
N ARG A 56 1.18 19.70 6.18
CA ARG A 56 1.72 18.34 6.40
C ARG A 56 2.54 17.79 5.23
N TYR A 57 2.34 18.24 4.00
CA TYR A 57 3.13 17.76 2.85
C TYR A 57 4.51 18.42 2.73
N CYS A 58 4.72 19.59 3.34
CA CYS A 58 6.06 20.20 3.43
C CYS A 58 6.98 19.48 4.44
N GLU A 59 6.43 18.73 5.40
CA GLU A 59 7.18 18.06 6.48
C GLU A 59 8.00 16.85 6.03
N HIS A 60 7.95 16.46 4.75
CA HIS A 60 8.78 15.38 4.21
C HIS A 60 9.82 15.79 3.15
N GLN A 61 9.96 17.09 2.83
CA GLN A 61 11.15 17.59 2.11
C GLN A 61 11.61 19.03 2.42
N VAL A 62 10.91 19.85 3.23
CA VAL A 62 11.43 21.14 3.70
C VAL A 62 10.78 21.55 5.04
N ALA A 63 11.47 21.31 6.16
CA ALA A 63 11.21 21.97 7.43
C ALA A 63 12.58 22.54 7.88
N ASP A 64 12.89 23.82 7.72
CA ASP A 64 12.25 24.96 8.38
C ASP A 64 12.08 26.17 7.45
N VAL A 65 10.85 26.65 7.28
CA VAL A 65 10.58 28.03 6.86
C VAL A 65 9.82 28.73 7.96
N VAL A 66 10.53 29.03 9.05
CA VAL A 66 10.18 30.15 9.90
C VAL A 66 10.32 31.42 9.05
N GLY A 67 9.18 32.02 8.69
CA GLY A 67 9.11 33.38 8.16
C GLY A 67 9.18 33.50 6.63
N ALA A 68 8.07 33.22 5.96
CA ALA A 68 7.88 33.54 4.53
C ALA A 68 8.13 35.04 4.19
N GLY A 69 8.09 35.94 5.19
CA GLY A 69 8.48 37.35 5.05
C GLY A 69 9.98 37.62 5.15
N TRP A 70 10.75 36.79 5.87
CA TRP A 70 12.19 37.00 6.09
C TRP A 70 13.02 36.43 4.93
N LEU A 71 12.65 35.27 4.39
CA LEU A 71 13.30 34.66 3.23
C LEU A 71 13.14 35.50 1.95
N ALA A 72 11.99 36.16 1.77
CA ALA A 72 11.76 37.03 0.61
C ALA A 72 12.63 38.31 0.65
N ALA A 73 12.90 38.84 1.85
CA ALA A 73 13.80 39.98 2.05
C ALA A 73 15.28 39.57 2.01
N TYR A 74 15.63 38.39 2.52
CA TYR A 74 16.99 37.82 2.46
C TYR A 74 17.42 37.47 1.02
N MET A 75 16.48 37.03 0.18
CA MET A 75 16.76 36.63 -1.21
C MET A 75 16.82 37.79 -2.22
N GLN A 76 16.48 39.02 -1.85
CA GLN A 76 16.64 40.20 -2.71
C GLN A 76 18.06 40.80 -2.68
N GLN A 77 18.91 40.35 -1.76
CA GLN A 77 20.25 40.91 -1.55
C GLN A 77 21.29 39.79 -1.38
N LYS A 78 21.75 39.14 -2.45
CA LYS A 78 23.13 38.64 -2.58
C LYS A 78 23.44 38.14 -4.00
N PRO A 79 24.71 38.27 -4.46
CA PRO A 79 25.15 37.85 -5.78
C PRO A 79 25.20 36.31 -5.89
N ALA A 80 25.42 35.81 -7.11
CA ALA A 80 25.51 34.39 -7.44
C ALA A 80 26.24 33.57 -6.36
N VAL A 81 25.56 32.55 -5.86
CA VAL A 81 26.10 31.61 -4.86
C VAL A 81 27.18 30.76 -5.54
N ASP A 82 28.38 30.76 -4.99
CA ASP A 82 29.49 29.91 -5.44
C ASP A 82 29.28 28.49 -4.90
N ILE A 83 28.83 27.60 -5.78
CA ILE A 83 28.48 26.21 -5.45
C ILE A 83 29.72 25.41 -5.06
N ASP A 84 30.89 25.73 -5.64
CA ASP A 84 32.13 25.01 -5.37
C ASP A 84 32.61 25.29 -3.93
N LEU A 85 32.45 26.53 -3.44
CA LEU A 85 32.75 26.89 -2.06
C LEU A 85 31.87 26.14 -1.04
N ILE A 86 30.59 25.90 -1.36
CA ILE A 86 29.67 25.14 -0.49
C ILE A 86 30.07 23.66 -0.45
N ILE A 87 30.45 23.08 -1.60
CA ILE A 87 30.91 21.69 -1.68
C ILE A 87 32.19 21.49 -0.86
N ASP A 88 33.13 22.42 -0.94
CA ASP A 88 34.36 22.36 -0.15
C ASP A 88 34.10 22.49 1.36
N GLN A 89 33.16 23.34 1.77
CA GLN A 89 32.75 23.44 3.18
C GLN A 89 32.07 22.17 3.71
N ILE A 90 31.28 21.47 2.89
CA ILE A 90 30.67 20.19 3.26
C ILE A 90 31.74 19.11 3.42
N ARG A 91 32.75 19.10 2.54
CA ARG A 91 33.89 18.15 2.62
C ARG A 91 34.74 18.35 3.88
N GLU A 92 34.71 19.54 4.47
CA GLU A 92 35.44 19.87 5.70
C GLU A 92 34.66 19.57 7.00
N LEU A 93 33.40 19.11 6.92
CA LEU A 93 32.63 18.69 8.10
C LEU A 93 33.30 17.49 8.79
N ARG A 94 33.86 17.73 9.98
CA ARG A 94 34.45 16.68 10.84
C ARG A 94 33.41 16.12 11.82
N SER A 95 33.69 14.93 12.35
CA SER A 95 32.89 14.29 13.39
C SER A 95 32.68 15.22 14.59
N ALA A 96 31.42 15.52 14.91
CA ALA A 96 31.04 16.28 16.09
C ALA A 96 31.40 15.53 17.40
N PRO A 97 31.94 16.22 18.41
CA PRO A 97 32.46 15.60 19.63
C PRO A 97 31.36 15.09 20.58
N ASP A 98 30.14 15.65 20.52
CA ASP A 98 28.99 15.23 21.32
C ASP A 98 27.69 15.18 20.52
N ASP A 99 26.63 14.61 21.12
CA ASP A 99 25.36 14.38 20.43
C ASP A 99 24.59 15.67 20.14
N PHE A 100 24.79 16.73 20.91
CA PHE A 100 24.17 18.04 20.64
C PHE A 100 24.77 18.69 19.39
N ASP A 101 26.08 18.62 19.24
CA ASP A 101 26.78 19.09 18.04
C ASP A 101 26.41 18.26 16.81
N LYS A 102 26.18 16.94 16.96
CA LYS A 102 25.68 16.08 15.86
C LYS A 102 24.28 16.48 15.42
N ILE A 103 23.36 16.72 16.36
CA ILE A 103 22.00 17.19 16.06
C ILE A 103 22.07 18.54 15.34
N THR A 104 22.91 19.46 15.81
CA THR A 104 23.10 20.77 15.16
C THR A 104 23.71 20.67 13.75
N GLN A 105 24.59 19.69 13.51
CA GLN A 105 25.11 19.41 12.17
C GLN A 105 24.02 18.84 11.25
N LEU A 106 23.18 17.92 11.75
CA LEU A 106 22.05 17.37 11.01
C LEU A 106 21.05 18.46 10.60
N GLU A 107 20.67 19.37 11.51
CA GLU A 107 19.77 20.50 11.20
C GLU A 107 20.30 21.37 10.05
N LYS A 108 21.62 21.60 9.99
CA LYS A 108 22.25 22.37 8.92
C LYS A 108 22.24 21.63 7.58
N ILE A 109 22.41 20.32 7.59
CA ILE A 109 22.36 19.48 6.39
C ILE A 109 20.94 19.47 5.83
N GLU A 110 19.93 19.26 6.68
CA GLU A 110 18.51 19.31 6.28
C GLU A 110 18.11 20.68 5.71
N SER A 111 18.60 21.77 6.32
CA SER A 111 18.40 23.12 5.81
C SER A 111 19.03 23.33 4.42
N LEU A 112 20.21 22.74 4.18
CA LEU A 112 20.88 22.79 2.89
C LEU A 112 20.13 21.97 1.83
N ASP A 113 19.68 20.76 2.17
CA ASP A 113 18.93 19.90 1.27
C ASP A 113 17.62 20.55 0.85
N SER A 114 16.94 21.20 1.79
CA SER A 114 15.75 22.01 1.55
C SER A 114 16.01 23.16 0.56
N ALA A 115 17.09 23.91 0.77
CA ALA A 115 17.46 25.02 -0.11
C ALA A 115 17.81 24.54 -1.53
N LEU A 116 18.51 23.41 -1.62
CA LEU A 116 18.92 22.81 -2.87
C LEU A 116 17.71 22.22 -3.64
N ALA A 117 16.77 21.58 -2.95
CA ALA A 117 15.50 21.14 -3.53
C ALA A 117 14.70 22.32 -4.13
N ALA A 118 14.59 23.44 -3.41
CA ALA A 118 13.93 24.64 -3.89
C ALA A 118 14.65 25.31 -5.08
N ALA A 119 15.99 25.25 -5.13
CA ALA A 119 16.77 25.72 -6.27
C ALA A 119 16.55 24.84 -7.50
N ARG A 120 16.60 23.51 -7.33
CA ARG A 120 16.34 22.53 -8.40
C ARG A 120 14.94 22.73 -9.01
N ALA A 121 13.91 22.87 -8.17
CA ALA A 121 12.54 23.10 -8.65
C ALA A 121 12.42 24.38 -9.50
N ARG A 122 13.08 25.47 -9.10
CA ARG A 122 13.12 26.72 -9.89
C ARG A 122 13.73 26.51 -11.26
N VAL A 123 14.92 25.91 -11.31
CA VAL A 123 15.65 25.67 -12.57
C VAL A 123 14.84 24.75 -13.49
N MET A 124 14.23 23.69 -12.96
CA MET A 124 13.39 22.77 -13.73
C MET A 124 12.17 23.46 -14.34
N ALA A 125 11.49 24.32 -13.57
CA ALA A 125 10.33 25.07 -14.05
C ALA A 125 10.72 26.16 -15.07
N ASP A 126 11.89 26.79 -14.92
CA ASP A 126 12.44 27.75 -15.90
C ASP A 126 12.81 27.06 -17.21
N PHE A 127 13.48 25.91 -17.11
CA PHE A 127 13.87 25.11 -18.26
C PHE A 127 12.64 24.64 -19.05
N ASP A 128 11.62 24.12 -18.37
CA ASP A 128 10.38 23.69 -19.02
C ASP A 128 9.66 24.83 -19.76
N ARG A 129 9.60 26.02 -19.16
CA ARG A 129 9.03 27.19 -19.81
C ARG A 129 9.81 27.56 -21.06
N SER A 130 11.14 27.67 -20.95
CA SER A 130 12.01 28.02 -22.06
C SER A 130 11.86 27.04 -23.23
N GLN A 131 11.82 25.74 -22.94
CA GLN A 131 11.64 24.68 -23.94
C GLN A 131 10.25 24.73 -24.60
N ARG A 132 9.18 25.00 -23.83
CA ARG A 132 7.82 25.14 -24.39
C ARG A 132 7.66 26.39 -25.25
N GLU A 133 8.32 27.49 -24.89
CA GLU A 133 8.36 28.72 -25.69
C GLU A 133 9.11 28.49 -27.00
N GLU A 134 10.25 27.82 -26.97
CA GLU A 134 11.02 27.43 -28.15
C GLU A 134 10.20 26.51 -29.08
N GLN A 135 9.57 25.47 -28.53
CA GLN A 135 8.67 24.58 -29.29
C GLN A 135 7.48 25.35 -29.88
N CYS A 136 6.97 26.38 -29.19
CA CYS A 136 5.93 27.25 -29.71
C CYS A 136 6.44 28.07 -30.91
N GLN A 137 7.64 28.64 -30.83
CA GLN A 137 8.26 29.42 -31.92
C GLN A 137 8.59 28.55 -33.14
N GLN A 138 8.94 27.28 -32.92
CA GLN A 138 9.18 26.28 -33.97
C GLN A 138 7.88 25.71 -34.58
N GLY A 139 6.71 26.19 -34.16
CA GLY A 139 5.42 25.78 -34.74
C GLY A 139 4.90 24.42 -34.27
N VAL A 140 5.44 23.86 -33.17
CA VAL A 140 4.96 22.60 -32.58
C VAL A 140 3.50 22.78 -32.12
N ARG A 141 2.64 21.81 -32.45
CA ARG A 141 1.22 21.81 -32.07
C ARG A 141 1.06 21.85 -30.56
N SER A 142 0.07 22.59 -30.05
CA SER A 142 -0.16 22.77 -28.60
C SER A 142 -0.16 21.46 -27.81
N ARG A 143 -0.82 20.40 -28.32
CA ARG A 143 -0.88 19.05 -27.71
C ARG A 143 0.44 18.28 -27.63
N GLN A 144 1.46 18.71 -28.38
CA GLN A 144 2.79 18.09 -28.41
C GLN A 144 3.84 18.91 -27.65
N ARG A 145 3.49 20.12 -27.20
CA ARG A 145 4.42 20.98 -26.45
C ARG A 145 4.65 20.40 -25.06
N GLY A 146 5.92 20.26 -24.70
CA GLY A 146 6.37 19.70 -23.44
C GLY A 146 6.78 18.23 -23.49
N ARG A 147 6.58 17.54 -24.62
CA ARG A 147 7.13 16.18 -24.80
C ARG A 147 8.66 16.24 -24.81
N GLY A 148 9.31 15.29 -24.15
CA GLY A 148 10.77 15.17 -24.08
C GLY A 148 11.47 16.05 -23.04
N ILE A 149 10.77 16.99 -22.39
CA ILE A 149 11.39 17.89 -21.39
C ILE A 149 11.77 17.11 -20.13
N ALA A 150 10.90 16.21 -19.67
CA ALA A 150 11.18 15.36 -18.52
C ALA A 150 12.37 14.43 -18.78
N ASP A 151 12.52 13.91 -20.00
CA ASP A 151 13.63 13.04 -20.39
C ASP A 151 14.98 13.79 -20.38
N GLN A 152 14.99 15.06 -20.80
CA GLN A 152 16.18 15.92 -20.72
C GLN A 152 16.58 16.21 -19.28
N ILE A 153 15.59 16.43 -18.40
CA ILE A 153 15.83 16.61 -16.96
C ILE A 153 16.31 15.30 -16.31
N ALA A 154 15.74 14.17 -16.71
CA ALA A 154 16.12 12.84 -16.25
C ALA A 154 17.59 12.55 -16.57
N LEU A 155 18.00 12.83 -17.81
CA LEU A 155 19.38 12.69 -18.25
C LEU A 155 20.34 13.59 -17.47
N ALA A 156 19.99 14.87 -17.29
CA ALA A 156 20.82 15.83 -16.55
C ALA A 156 21.00 15.45 -15.07
N ARG A 157 19.99 14.81 -14.47
CA ARG A 157 19.98 14.41 -13.06
C ARG A 157 20.38 12.95 -12.81
N ARG A 158 20.61 12.17 -13.87
CA ARG A 158 20.85 10.71 -13.80
C ARG A 158 19.77 9.97 -12.99
N ILE A 159 18.50 10.31 -13.24
CA ILE A 159 17.33 9.68 -12.62
C ILE A 159 16.40 9.12 -13.70
N SER A 160 15.42 8.30 -13.32
CA SER A 160 14.43 7.80 -14.28
C SER A 160 13.55 8.92 -14.87
N PRO A 161 13.11 8.80 -16.13
CA PRO A 161 12.14 9.71 -16.75
C PRO A 161 10.87 9.92 -15.91
N THR A 162 10.38 8.85 -15.27
CA THR A 162 9.19 8.89 -14.41
C THR A 162 9.41 9.78 -13.18
N LYS A 163 10.58 9.68 -12.53
CA LYS A 163 10.93 10.53 -11.39
C LYS A 163 11.12 11.98 -11.82
N ALA A 164 11.79 12.23 -12.95
CA ALA A 164 11.96 13.57 -13.50
C ALA A 164 10.63 14.23 -13.89
N SER A 165 9.69 13.44 -14.44
CA SER A 165 8.34 13.91 -14.80
C SER A 165 7.55 14.34 -13.57
N ARG A 166 7.59 13.54 -12.50
CA ARG A 166 6.98 13.85 -11.20
C ARG A 166 7.55 15.11 -10.57
N ASP A 167 8.88 15.18 -10.47
CA ASP A 167 9.58 16.35 -9.91
C ASP A 167 9.28 17.61 -10.74
N LEU A 168 9.15 17.48 -12.06
CA LEU A 168 8.79 18.59 -12.93
C LEU A 168 7.34 19.04 -12.74
N ALA A 169 6.40 18.12 -12.51
CA ALA A 169 5.02 18.46 -12.21
C ALA A 169 4.90 19.27 -10.91
N ILE A 170 5.62 18.85 -9.85
CA ILE A 170 5.70 19.57 -8.57
C ILE A 170 6.34 20.95 -8.78
N ALA A 171 7.47 21.02 -9.51
CA ALA A 171 8.15 22.27 -9.82
C ALA A 171 7.24 23.29 -10.56
N ARG A 172 6.40 22.81 -11.49
CA ARG A 172 5.39 23.65 -12.15
C ARG A 172 4.32 24.15 -11.17
N ALA A 173 3.79 23.26 -10.34
CA ALA A 173 2.75 23.57 -9.36
C ALA A 173 3.21 24.64 -8.34
N LEU A 174 4.42 24.49 -7.82
CA LEU A 174 5.04 25.45 -6.89
C LEU A 174 5.22 26.85 -7.50
N ARG A 175 5.32 26.93 -8.83
CA ARG A 175 5.47 28.20 -9.54
C ARG A 175 4.15 28.86 -9.90
N THR A 176 3.10 28.07 -10.17
CA THR A 176 1.74 28.58 -10.40
C THR A 176 1.11 29.17 -9.13
N LEU A 177 1.46 28.67 -7.94
CA LEU A 177 1.03 29.22 -6.65
C LEU A 177 1.57 30.64 -6.35
N ARG A 178 2.45 31.19 -7.21
CA ARG A 178 2.95 32.57 -7.08
C ARG A 178 2.17 33.62 -7.88
N CYS A 179 1.12 33.25 -8.61
CA CYS A 179 0.24 34.20 -9.29
C CYS A 179 -1.20 34.02 -8.80
N ASP A 180 -1.77 35.10 -8.26
CA ASP A 180 -3.19 35.34 -7.95
C ASP A 180 -3.78 34.83 -6.62
N TRP A 181 -3.09 35.03 -5.49
CA TRP A 181 -3.76 35.12 -4.18
C TRP A 181 -3.80 36.57 -3.68
N GLN A 182 -4.89 37.28 -3.98
CA GLN A 182 -5.27 38.54 -3.32
C GLN A 182 -6.56 38.32 -2.53
N TRP A 183 -6.49 38.52 -1.21
CA TRP A 183 -7.64 38.54 -0.31
C TRP A 183 -8.60 39.68 -0.71
N PRO A 184 -9.91 39.43 -0.92
CA PRO A 184 -10.83 40.50 -1.26
C PRO A 184 -11.11 41.39 -0.04
N PRO A 185 -11.04 42.72 -0.14
CA PRO A 185 -11.53 43.59 0.91
C PRO A 185 -13.07 43.62 0.90
N ASP A 186 -13.59 43.64 2.12
CA ASP A 186 -14.99 43.61 2.48
C ASP A 186 -15.80 44.83 1.98
N SER A 187 -17.11 44.64 1.86
CA SER A 187 -18.18 45.63 1.69
C SER A 187 -18.41 46.28 0.29
N THR A 188 -19.57 45.99 -0.31
CA THR A 188 -20.77 46.86 -0.23
C THR A 188 -21.85 46.46 -1.24
N ARG A 189 -23.10 46.54 -0.78
CA ARG A 189 -24.35 46.41 -1.54
C ARG A 189 -24.30 47.13 -2.89
N ARG A 190 -24.75 46.45 -3.95
CA ARG A 190 -25.56 47.07 -5.01
C ARG A 190 -26.32 45.99 -5.78
N GLY A 191 -27.64 46.08 -5.76
CA GLY A 191 -28.52 45.20 -6.52
C GLY A 191 -28.58 45.61 -7.99
N ALA A 192 -28.85 44.63 -8.87
CA ALA A 192 -29.43 44.87 -10.18
C ALA A 192 -30.15 43.61 -10.70
N ALA A 193 -31.47 43.78 -10.83
CA ALA A 193 -32.43 43.18 -11.76
C ALA A 193 -32.19 41.80 -12.41
N ARG A 194 -33.16 40.91 -12.13
CA ARG A 194 -33.50 39.70 -12.90
C ARG A 194 -34.10 40.06 -14.26
N SER A 195 -33.79 39.26 -15.27
CA SER A 195 -34.49 39.21 -16.57
C SER A 195 -35.06 37.80 -16.83
N PRO A 196 -36.17 37.65 -17.58
CA PRO A 196 -37.11 36.54 -17.42
C PRO A 196 -36.84 35.31 -18.31
N ARG A 197 -37.21 34.13 -17.80
CA ARG A 197 -37.28 32.85 -18.54
C ARG A 197 -38.40 32.85 -19.60
N PRO A 198 -38.21 32.24 -20.78
CA PRO A 198 -39.30 31.96 -21.71
C PRO A 198 -40.09 30.70 -21.34
N ALA A 199 -41.39 30.72 -21.64
CA ALA A 199 -42.43 29.76 -21.27
C ALA A 199 -42.40 28.41 -22.04
N PRO A 200 -42.98 27.33 -21.49
CA PRO A 200 -43.00 26.00 -22.13
C PRO A 200 -44.09 25.86 -23.20
N ARG A 201 -43.78 25.11 -24.28
CA ARG A 201 -44.73 24.75 -25.35
C ARG A 201 -45.48 23.43 -25.03
N PRO A 202 -46.71 23.22 -25.55
CA PRO A 202 -47.64 22.22 -25.05
C PRO A 202 -47.40 20.78 -25.58
N ARG A 203 -47.75 19.82 -24.72
CA ARG A 203 -47.70 18.36 -24.94
C ARG A 203 -48.69 17.89 -26.01
N ARG A 204 -48.23 17.12 -27.00
CA ARG A 204 -49.08 16.28 -27.84
C ARG A 204 -49.27 14.90 -27.19
N ARG A 205 -50.53 14.52 -26.99
CA ARG A 205 -50.97 13.15 -26.62
C ARG A 205 -50.72 12.22 -27.80
N ILE A 206 -50.03 11.10 -27.55
CA ILE A 206 -50.05 9.93 -28.43
C ILE A 206 -50.69 8.78 -27.65
N CYS A 207 -51.71 8.19 -28.27
CA CYS A 207 -52.50 7.09 -27.73
C CYS A 207 -51.65 5.81 -27.62
N ARG A 208 -51.84 5.08 -26.51
CA ARG A 208 -51.28 3.75 -26.27
C ARG A 208 -52.13 2.69 -26.96
N THR A 209 -51.54 1.91 -27.85
CA THR A 209 -51.97 0.53 -28.16
C THR A 209 -50.77 -0.33 -28.55
N GLY A 210 -50.54 -1.42 -27.81
CA GLY A 210 -49.69 -2.55 -28.22
C GLY A 210 -48.21 -2.49 -27.82
N MET A 211 -47.87 -2.86 -26.58
CA MET A 211 -46.48 -3.16 -26.19
C MET A 211 -46.21 -4.66 -26.35
N SER A 212 -45.36 -5.02 -27.31
CA SER A 212 -44.78 -6.35 -27.44
C SER A 212 -43.79 -6.63 -26.29
N ARG A 213 -43.49 -7.91 -26.02
CA ARG A 213 -42.56 -8.33 -24.95
C ARG A 213 -41.15 -7.70 -25.01
N ARG A 214 -40.74 -7.08 -26.12
CA ARG A 214 -39.52 -6.25 -26.22
C ARG A 214 -39.61 -4.91 -25.46
N ALA A 215 -40.80 -4.32 -25.37
CA ALA A 215 -41.00 -3.02 -24.74
C ALA A 215 -41.01 -3.09 -23.19
N VAL A 216 -41.22 -4.27 -22.62
CA VAL A 216 -41.13 -4.48 -21.16
C VAL A 216 -39.67 -4.45 -20.68
N ARG A 217 -38.72 -4.92 -21.49
CA ARG A 217 -37.27 -4.83 -21.20
C ARG A 217 -36.69 -3.41 -21.36
N SER A 218 -37.19 -2.64 -22.34
CA SER A 218 -36.77 -1.24 -22.55
C SER A 218 -37.32 -0.27 -21.49
N GLY A 219 -38.47 -0.59 -20.88
CA GLY A 219 -39.09 0.24 -19.85
C GLY A 219 -38.35 0.27 -18.52
N TYR A 220 -37.70 -0.83 -18.13
CA TYR A 220 -36.95 -0.94 -16.86
C TYR A 220 -35.63 -0.16 -16.90
N ARG A 221 -34.91 -0.18 -18.03
CA ARG A 221 -33.66 0.60 -18.21
C ARG A 221 -33.85 2.11 -18.09
N ARG A 222 -35.05 2.65 -18.33
CA ARG A 222 -35.32 4.10 -18.30
C ARG A 222 -35.38 4.69 -16.88
N TRP A 223 -35.32 3.87 -15.83
CA TRP A 223 -35.38 4.30 -14.43
C TRP A 223 -34.20 3.81 -13.58
N MET A 224 -33.25 3.09 -14.17
CA MET A 224 -32.01 2.69 -13.50
C MET A 224 -31.01 3.83 -13.56
N LYS A 225 -30.31 4.10 -12.46
CA LYS A 225 -29.12 4.95 -12.53
C LYS A 225 -28.10 4.24 -13.43
N SER A 226 -27.52 5.00 -14.35
CA SER A 226 -26.52 4.51 -15.30
C SER A 226 -25.23 5.28 -15.10
N TYR A 227 -24.12 4.57 -15.05
CA TYR A 227 -22.77 5.12 -14.92
C TYR A 227 -21.92 4.62 -16.08
N ASP A 228 -20.96 5.43 -16.51
CA ASP A 228 -20.01 5.10 -17.57
C ASP A 228 -19.00 4.06 -17.04
N LEU A 229 -18.63 4.19 -15.77
CA LEU A 229 -17.84 3.20 -15.05
C LEU A 229 -18.44 2.91 -13.66
N VAL A 230 -18.58 1.64 -13.34
CA VAL A 230 -18.84 1.16 -11.97
C VAL A 230 -17.64 0.37 -11.47
N ILE A 231 -17.22 0.63 -10.24
CA ILE A 231 -16.12 -0.06 -9.56
C ILE A 231 -16.67 -0.67 -8.28
N ILE A 232 -16.45 -1.97 -8.08
CA ILE A 232 -16.88 -2.69 -6.87
C ILE A 232 -15.68 -2.89 -5.95
N GLY A 233 -15.70 -2.24 -4.79
CA GLY A 233 -14.66 -2.30 -3.76
C GLY A 233 -13.79 -1.04 -3.76
N SER A 234 -13.58 -0.44 -2.59
CA SER A 234 -12.81 0.80 -2.41
C SER A 234 -11.44 0.58 -1.73
N GLY A 235 -10.87 -0.61 -1.90
CA GLY A 235 -9.49 -0.87 -1.49
C GLY A 235 -8.47 -0.19 -2.42
N PRO A 236 -7.18 -0.55 -2.32
CA PRO A 236 -6.13 0.01 -3.17
C PRO A 236 -6.47 -0.08 -4.67
N ALA A 237 -6.86 -1.27 -5.16
CA ALA A 237 -7.19 -1.47 -6.57
C ALA A 237 -8.38 -0.64 -7.06
N GLY A 238 -9.46 -0.55 -6.28
CA GLY A 238 -10.63 0.22 -6.70
C GLY A 238 -10.39 1.73 -6.69
N THR A 239 -9.62 2.20 -5.71
CA THR A 239 -9.28 3.63 -5.59
C THR A 239 -8.34 4.06 -6.71
N SER A 240 -7.28 3.30 -6.98
CA SER A 240 -6.36 3.61 -8.09
C SER A 240 -7.02 3.46 -9.46
N ALA A 241 -7.95 2.51 -9.62
CA ALA A 241 -8.75 2.38 -10.84
C ALA A 241 -9.63 3.60 -11.11
N ALA A 242 -10.30 4.11 -10.07
CA ALA A 242 -11.15 5.30 -10.19
C ALA A 242 -10.33 6.52 -10.63
N THR A 243 -9.20 6.77 -9.97
CA THR A 243 -8.30 7.88 -10.30
C THR A 243 -7.71 7.72 -11.71
N SER A 244 -7.13 6.56 -12.02
CA SER A 244 -6.48 6.30 -13.31
C SER A 244 -7.44 6.39 -14.50
N TYR A 245 -8.70 5.94 -14.35
CA TYR A 245 -9.71 6.09 -15.39
C TYR A 245 -9.94 7.57 -15.72
N VAL A 246 -10.12 8.42 -14.70
CA VAL A 246 -10.36 9.85 -14.89
C VAL A 246 -9.12 10.55 -15.48
N GLU A 247 -7.93 10.26 -14.95
CA GLU A 247 -6.67 10.85 -15.42
C GLU A 247 -6.32 10.45 -16.86
N SER A 248 -6.73 9.25 -17.27
CA SER A 248 -6.54 8.73 -18.63
C SER A 248 -7.57 9.29 -19.63
N GLY A 249 -8.46 10.20 -19.19
CA GLY A 249 -9.46 10.84 -20.06
C GLY A 249 -10.77 10.07 -20.16
N GLY A 250 -11.01 9.11 -19.26
CA GLY A 250 -12.29 8.43 -19.11
C GLY A 250 -13.43 9.44 -18.97
N THR A 251 -14.53 9.18 -19.67
CA THR A 251 -15.66 10.12 -19.75
C THR A 251 -16.81 9.72 -18.83
N GLY A 252 -17.64 10.70 -18.50
CA GLY A 252 -18.91 10.49 -17.84
C GLY A 252 -18.83 10.25 -16.33
N ARG A 253 -19.85 9.60 -15.76
CA ARG A 253 -19.99 9.43 -14.31
C ARG A 253 -19.37 8.12 -13.86
N VAL A 254 -18.56 8.18 -12.80
CA VAL A 254 -17.95 7.00 -12.16
C VAL A 254 -18.65 6.74 -10.84
N LEU A 255 -18.98 5.47 -10.55
CA LEU A 255 -19.48 5.04 -9.25
C LEU A 255 -18.53 4.04 -8.60
N LEU A 256 -17.99 4.38 -7.42
CA LEU A 256 -17.24 3.48 -6.56
C LEU A 256 -18.15 2.96 -5.44
N VAL A 257 -18.48 1.66 -5.45
CA VAL A 257 -19.33 1.03 -4.43
C VAL A 257 -18.47 0.33 -3.40
N SER A 258 -18.63 0.65 -2.12
CA SER A 258 -17.86 0.05 -1.02
C SER A 258 -18.75 -0.56 0.05
N ALA A 259 -18.37 -1.75 0.52
CA ALA A 259 -18.95 -2.35 1.71
C ALA A 259 -18.48 -1.65 3.00
N ASP A 260 -17.32 -0.98 2.97
CA ASP A 260 -16.77 -0.28 4.13
C ASP A 260 -17.61 0.96 4.44
N ARG A 261 -17.79 1.27 5.72
CA ARG A 261 -18.49 2.48 6.18
C ARG A 261 -17.67 3.76 6.05
N LEU A 262 -16.36 3.62 5.85
CA LEU A 262 -15.40 4.72 5.76
C LEU A 262 -14.93 4.91 4.31
N PRO A 263 -14.51 6.14 3.93
CA PRO A 263 -13.75 6.39 2.71
C PRO A 263 -12.48 5.51 2.61
N PRO A 264 -11.88 5.34 1.43
CA PRO A 264 -10.68 4.52 1.24
C PRO A 264 -9.57 4.81 2.25
N TYR A 265 -9.01 3.76 2.87
CA TYR A 265 -7.97 3.85 3.89
C TYR A 265 -6.90 2.77 3.71
N GLN A 266 -5.73 3.00 4.29
CA GLN A 266 -4.62 2.06 4.36
C GLN A 266 -4.91 0.95 5.36
N ARG A 267 -4.73 -0.29 4.91
CA ARG A 267 -4.82 -1.49 5.76
C ARG A 267 -3.50 -1.88 6.45
N PRO A 268 -2.30 -1.70 5.84
CA PRO A 268 -1.04 -2.11 6.46
C PRO A 268 -0.74 -1.55 7.86
N PRO A 269 -1.13 -0.31 8.21
CA PRO A 269 -0.92 0.20 9.57
C PRO A 269 -1.72 -0.54 10.65
N LEU A 270 -2.82 -1.20 10.30
CA LEU A 270 -3.76 -1.80 11.25
C LEU A 270 -3.15 -2.99 12.03
N THR A 271 -2.20 -3.72 11.45
CA THR A 271 -1.45 -4.83 12.10
C THR A 271 -0.19 -4.37 12.83
N LYS A 272 0.21 -3.09 12.66
CA LYS A 272 1.52 -2.55 13.06
C LYS A 272 1.35 -1.53 14.20
N ASP A 273 1.72 -0.27 13.97
CA ASP A 273 1.76 0.77 15.00
C ASP A 273 0.44 0.97 15.74
N VAL A 274 -0.70 0.80 15.04
CA VAL A 274 -2.03 0.88 15.64
C VAL A 274 -2.25 -0.25 16.66
N LEU A 275 -1.91 -1.49 16.31
CA LEU A 275 -2.06 -2.64 17.20
C LEU A 275 -1.00 -2.64 18.31
N ALA A 276 0.21 -2.17 18.03
CA ALA A 276 1.27 -1.99 19.01
C ALA A 276 0.95 -0.88 20.04
N GLY A 277 -0.02 -0.01 19.76
CA GLY A 277 -0.34 1.15 20.60
C GLY A 277 0.67 2.29 20.48
N ARG A 278 1.42 2.33 19.38
CA ARG A 278 2.32 3.43 19.00
C ARG A 278 1.58 4.54 18.23
N SER A 279 0.38 4.25 17.73
CA SER A 279 -0.50 5.21 17.04
C SER A 279 -1.96 5.04 17.45
N ASP A 280 -2.74 6.11 17.31
CA ASP A 280 -4.17 6.09 17.52
C ASP A 280 -4.88 5.24 16.45
N VAL A 281 -6.06 4.71 16.78
CA VAL A 281 -6.90 3.95 15.85
C VAL A 281 -7.61 4.93 14.92
N GLU A 282 -6.89 5.41 13.92
CA GLU A 282 -7.41 6.32 12.90
C GLU A 282 -7.26 5.70 11.51
N ALA A 283 -8.25 5.97 10.65
CA ALA A 283 -8.22 5.50 9.27
C ALA A 283 -7.27 6.39 8.45
N THR A 284 -6.04 5.92 8.26
CA THR A 284 -5.06 6.60 7.39
C THR A 284 -5.57 6.57 5.95
N PRO A 285 -5.77 7.72 5.28
CA PRO A 285 -6.20 7.72 3.88
C PRO A 285 -5.19 7.01 2.97
N ILE A 286 -5.68 6.34 1.91
CA ILE A 286 -4.78 5.86 0.86
C ILE A 286 -4.13 7.10 0.22
N GLU A 287 -2.82 7.09 -0.04
CA GLU A 287 -2.19 8.22 -0.70
C GLU A 287 -2.87 8.51 -2.05
N GLY A 288 -3.25 9.77 -2.28
CA GLY A 288 -4.03 10.14 -3.46
C GLY A 288 -5.50 9.66 -3.47
N SER A 289 -6.06 9.29 -2.31
CA SER A 289 -7.48 8.90 -2.19
C SER A 289 -8.49 10.04 -2.33
N ASP A 290 -8.02 11.27 -2.58
CA ASP A 290 -8.89 12.37 -2.99
C ASP A 290 -9.48 11.99 -4.36
N LEU A 291 -10.65 11.37 -4.30
CA LEU A 291 -11.33 10.90 -5.49
C LEU A 291 -11.67 12.10 -6.38
N PRO A 292 -11.42 12.02 -7.70
CA PRO A 292 -11.79 13.09 -8.61
C PRO A 292 -13.28 13.44 -8.52
N ASP A 293 -13.65 14.70 -8.78
CA ASP A 293 -15.05 15.18 -8.73
C ASP A 293 -16.05 14.35 -9.55
N GLN A 294 -15.57 13.60 -10.55
CA GLN A 294 -16.37 12.72 -11.42
C GLN A 294 -16.77 11.41 -10.73
N VAL A 295 -16.15 11.08 -9.60
CA VAL A 295 -16.32 9.83 -8.87
C VAL A 295 -17.30 10.01 -7.71
N GLU A 296 -18.47 9.39 -7.83
CA GLU A 296 -19.41 9.21 -6.74
C GLU A 296 -18.99 7.98 -5.93
N ILE A 297 -18.87 8.10 -4.60
CA ILE A 297 -18.64 6.97 -3.71
C ILE A 297 -19.90 6.61 -2.93
N LYS A 298 -20.25 5.31 -2.92
CA LYS A 298 -21.38 4.75 -2.17
C LYS A 298 -20.86 3.77 -1.10
N LEU A 299 -20.69 4.28 0.11
CA LEU A 299 -20.21 3.54 1.29
C LEU A 299 -21.29 2.65 1.92
N GLY A 300 -20.87 1.69 2.75
CA GLY A 300 -21.75 0.78 3.50
C GLY A 300 -22.71 -0.04 2.62
N THR A 301 -22.34 -0.27 1.36
CA THR A 301 -23.19 -0.92 0.36
C THR A 301 -22.47 -2.10 -0.27
N THR A 302 -22.98 -3.30 -0.04
CA THR A 302 -22.49 -4.53 -0.69
C THR A 302 -23.14 -4.71 -2.06
N VAL A 303 -22.35 -5.13 -3.04
CA VAL A 303 -22.85 -5.60 -4.34
C VAL A 303 -23.09 -7.10 -4.25
N SER A 304 -24.33 -7.54 -4.47
CA SER A 304 -24.75 -8.94 -4.29
C SER A 304 -24.81 -9.74 -5.58
N SER A 305 -24.86 -9.10 -6.75
CA SER A 305 -24.88 -9.79 -8.03
C SER A 305 -24.43 -8.89 -9.18
N ILE A 306 -23.84 -9.50 -10.21
CA ILE A 306 -23.50 -8.88 -11.48
C ILE A 306 -24.30 -9.59 -12.59
N ASP A 307 -24.98 -8.83 -13.45
CA ASP A 307 -25.62 -9.31 -14.67
C ASP A 307 -24.86 -8.75 -15.88
N LEU A 308 -23.97 -9.57 -16.44
CA LEU A 308 -23.14 -9.22 -17.60
C LEU A 308 -23.98 -9.02 -18.87
N THR A 309 -25.13 -9.70 -19.01
CA THR A 309 -26.00 -9.53 -20.19
C THR A 309 -26.76 -8.21 -20.14
N ALA A 310 -27.25 -7.84 -18.96
CA ALA A 310 -27.95 -6.59 -18.75
C ALA A 310 -27.03 -5.40 -18.52
N HIS A 311 -25.72 -5.61 -18.38
CA HIS A 311 -24.73 -4.62 -17.93
C HIS A 311 -25.23 -3.87 -16.68
N SER A 312 -25.51 -4.64 -15.63
CA SER A 312 -25.99 -4.06 -14.37
C SER A 312 -25.53 -4.83 -13.15
N ILE A 313 -25.41 -4.13 -12.02
CA ILE A 313 -25.14 -4.71 -10.70
C ILE A 313 -26.34 -4.52 -9.78
N ARG A 314 -26.41 -5.36 -8.74
CA ARG A 314 -27.31 -5.15 -7.59
C ARG A 314 -26.51 -4.67 -6.39
N ALA A 315 -26.70 -3.41 -5.99
CA ALA A 315 -26.02 -2.77 -4.86
C ALA A 315 -27.03 -2.46 -3.76
N GLY A 316 -27.06 -3.28 -2.70
CA GLY A 316 -28.20 -3.32 -1.77
C GLY A 316 -29.51 -3.63 -2.50
N ASP A 317 -30.53 -2.81 -2.30
CA ASP A 317 -31.82 -2.96 -2.98
C ASP A 317 -31.86 -2.34 -4.40
N GLU A 318 -30.82 -1.59 -4.79
CA GLU A 318 -30.78 -0.80 -6.02
C GLU A 318 -30.14 -1.58 -7.18
N ALA A 319 -30.76 -1.52 -8.37
CA ALA A 319 -30.16 -2.01 -9.61
C ALA A 319 -29.50 -0.85 -10.36
N ILE A 320 -28.21 -0.98 -10.65
CA ILE A 320 -27.38 0.08 -11.24
C ILE A 320 -26.84 -0.42 -12.57
N ALA A 321 -27.08 0.32 -13.65
CA ALA A 321 -26.53 0.01 -14.96
C ALA A 321 -25.11 0.59 -15.10
N PHE A 322 -24.27 -0.10 -15.86
CA PHE A 322 -22.92 0.34 -16.18
C PHE A 322 -22.66 0.23 -17.69
N GLU A 323 -21.75 1.04 -18.22
CA GLU A 323 -21.13 0.77 -19.52
C GLU A 323 -19.91 -0.13 -19.31
N ARG A 324 -19.04 0.27 -18.36
CA ARG A 324 -17.84 -0.47 -17.95
C ARG A 324 -17.89 -0.89 -16.49
N LEU A 325 -17.26 -2.01 -16.15
CA LEU A 325 -17.22 -2.54 -14.78
C LEU A 325 -15.80 -2.95 -14.37
N ILE A 326 -15.37 -2.56 -13.17
CA ILE A 326 -14.14 -3.07 -12.53
C ILE A 326 -14.51 -3.76 -11.23
N VAL A 327 -14.13 -5.03 -11.09
CA VAL A 327 -14.33 -5.83 -9.89
C VAL A 327 -13.05 -5.84 -9.05
N ALA A 328 -13.06 -5.14 -7.92
CA ALA A 328 -11.92 -4.89 -7.03
C ALA A 328 -12.26 -5.19 -5.55
N VAL A 329 -13.05 -6.24 -5.33
CA VAL A 329 -13.58 -6.63 -4.01
C VAL A 329 -12.54 -7.23 -3.06
N GLY A 330 -11.33 -7.54 -3.57
CA GLY A 330 -10.25 -8.15 -2.81
C GLY A 330 -10.62 -9.51 -2.23
N ALA A 331 -10.08 -9.84 -1.05
CA ALA A 331 -10.32 -11.06 -0.31
C ALA A 331 -10.91 -10.83 1.11
N GLN A 332 -11.40 -11.90 1.75
CA GLN A 332 -11.99 -11.92 3.10
C GLN A 332 -11.30 -12.95 4.01
N PRO A 333 -11.19 -12.75 5.34
CA PRO A 333 -10.59 -13.73 6.23
C PRO A 333 -11.27 -15.09 6.19
N ILE A 334 -10.48 -16.17 6.28
CA ILE A 334 -11.01 -17.52 6.40
C ILE A 334 -11.44 -17.76 7.85
N PRO A 335 -12.67 -18.23 8.11
CA PRO A 335 -13.11 -18.58 9.46
C PRO A 335 -12.34 -19.80 9.97
N LEU A 336 -12.08 -19.86 11.28
CA LEU A 336 -11.48 -21.04 11.90
C LEU A 336 -12.43 -22.25 11.82
N PRO A 337 -11.90 -23.46 11.64
CA PRO A 337 -12.69 -24.68 11.72
C PRO A 337 -13.21 -24.89 13.16
N ASP A 338 -14.37 -25.55 13.28
CA ASP A 338 -14.98 -25.99 14.56
C ASP A 338 -14.91 -24.93 15.68
N THR A 339 -15.53 -23.78 15.44
CA THR A 339 -15.63 -22.67 16.39
C THR A 339 -17.06 -22.61 16.93
N ASP A 340 -17.22 -22.60 18.26
CA ASP A 340 -18.53 -22.44 18.90
C ASP A 340 -19.15 -21.10 18.46
N SER A 341 -20.48 -21.05 18.31
CA SER A 341 -21.18 -19.89 17.74
C SER A 341 -21.05 -18.60 18.56
N ASP A 342 -20.76 -18.73 19.85
CA ASP A 342 -20.56 -17.67 20.83
C ASP A 342 -19.09 -17.51 21.26
N ALA A 343 -18.16 -18.14 20.53
CA ALA A 343 -16.73 -17.89 20.73
C ALA A 343 -16.32 -16.51 20.19
N GLU A 344 -15.48 -15.82 20.95
CA GLU A 344 -14.93 -14.50 20.66
C GLU A 344 -13.59 -14.65 19.91
N VAL A 345 -13.68 -14.90 18.60
CA VAL A 345 -12.52 -14.93 17.70
C VAL A 345 -12.49 -13.66 16.87
N LEU A 346 -11.42 -12.89 17.01
CA LEU A 346 -11.18 -11.69 16.22
C LEU A 346 -10.43 -12.03 14.93
N VAL A 347 -10.67 -11.24 13.89
CA VAL A 347 -9.91 -11.23 12.63
C VAL A 347 -9.38 -9.82 12.41
N LEU A 348 -8.62 -9.60 11.35
CA LEU A 348 -8.16 -8.27 10.96
C LEU A 348 -8.19 -8.09 9.45
N ARG A 349 -9.21 -7.40 8.95
CA ARG A 349 -9.32 -7.04 7.52
C ARG A 349 -9.87 -5.64 7.29
N SER A 350 -10.89 -5.27 8.06
CA SER A 350 -11.56 -3.98 7.98
C SER A 350 -11.12 -3.05 9.11
N PHE A 351 -11.45 -1.76 8.99
CA PHE A 351 -11.26 -0.82 10.08
C PHE A 351 -12.07 -1.18 11.34
N ASP A 352 -13.28 -1.72 11.16
CA ASP A 352 -14.12 -2.19 12.27
C ASP A 352 -13.45 -3.35 13.03
N ASP A 353 -12.77 -4.23 12.30
CA ASP A 353 -11.97 -5.30 12.92
C ASP A 353 -10.82 -4.73 13.74
N ALA A 354 -10.12 -3.72 13.21
CA ALA A 354 -9.02 -3.06 13.90
C ALA A 354 -9.47 -2.36 15.18
N GLU A 355 -10.59 -1.62 15.15
CA GLU A 355 -11.19 -1.00 16.35
C GLU A 355 -11.50 -2.04 17.42
N ARG A 356 -12.12 -3.16 17.04
CA ARG A 356 -12.44 -4.26 17.96
C ARG A 356 -11.19 -4.91 18.52
N LEU A 357 -10.21 -5.20 17.67
CA LEU A 357 -8.95 -5.81 18.04
C LEU A 357 -8.15 -4.94 19.00
N VAL A 358 -8.03 -3.65 18.72
CA VAL A 358 -7.32 -2.71 19.60
C VAL A 358 -8.05 -2.57 20.94
N ALA A 359 -9.37 -2.41 20.93
CA ALA A 359 -10.15 -2.32 22.16
C ALA A 359 -10.02 -3.60 23.01
N SER A 360 -9.97 -4.78 22.39
CA SER A 360 -9.73 -6.05 23.10
C SER A 360 -8.31 -6.11 23.66
N ALA A 361 -7.31 -5.81 22.84
CA ALA A 361 -5.90 -5.84 23.22
C ALA A 361 -5.54 -4.85 24.33
N GLN A 362 -6.26 -3.73 24.47
CA GLN A 362 -6.10 -2.80 25.61
C GLN A 362 -6.48 -3.41 26.97
N ARG A 363 -7.29 -4.47 26.99
CA ARG A 363 -7.79 -5.12 28.22
C ARG A 363 -7.21 -6.51 28.44
N ALA A 364 -6.68 -7.13 27.39
CA ALA A 364 -6.10 -8.46 27.44
C ALA A 364 -4.75 -8.46 28.17
N ARG A 365 -4.52 -9.48 29.00
CA ARG A 365 -3.20 -9.81 29.53
C ARG A 365 -2.51 -10.88 28.70
N SER A 366 -3.28 -11.75 28.05
CA SER A 366 -2.76 -12.80 27.17
C SER A 366 -3.52 -12.89 25.85
N ALA A 367 -2.82 -13.28 24.79
CA ALA A 367 -3.35 -13.44 23.45
C ALA A 367 -2.86 -14.74 22.79
N VAL A 368 -3.72 -15.37 22.00
CA VAL A 368 -3.33 -16.41 21.04
C VAL A 368 -3.55 -15.89 19.63
N VAL A 369 -2.47 -15.86 18.83
CA VAL A 369 -2.51 -15.57 17.40
C VAL A 369 -2.43 -16.90 16.64
N ILE A 370 -3.43 -17.20 15.83
CA ILE A 370 -3.53 -18.46 15.09
C ILE A 370 -3.14 -18.21 13.63
N GLY A 371 -2.01 -18.77 13.22
CA GLY A 371 -1.43 -18.61 11.88
C GLY A 371 -0.11 -17.84 11.89
N SER A 372 0.90 -18.37 11.19
CA SER A 372 2.23 -17.78 11.01
C SER A 372 2.39 -17.02 9.68
N GLY A 373 1.28 -16.61 9.07
CA GLY A 373 1.24 -15.64 7.97
C GLY A 373 1.96 -14.33 8.33
N PHE A 374 2.34 -13.48 7.36
CA PHE A 374 2.86 -12.14 7.68
C PHE A 374 1.95 -11.37 8.63
N ILE A 375 0.64 -11.35 8.38
CA ILE A 375 -0.34 -10.72 9.28
C ILE A 375 -0.26 -11.30 10.69
N GLY A 376 -0.09 -12.63 10.82
CA GLY A 376 0.04 -13.30 12.11
C GLY A 376 1.34 -12.93 12.84
N CYS A 377 2.47 -12.93 12.13
CA CYS A 377 3.76 -12.51 12.68
C CYS A 377 3.75 -11.03 13.08
N GLU A 378 3.24 -10.15 12.23
CA GLU A 378 3.10 -8.71 12.52
C GLU A 378 2.20 -8.48 13.74
N ALA A 379 1.05 -9.16 13.81
CA ALA A 379 0.14 -9.00 14.92
C ALA A 379 0.71 -9.56 16.23
N ALA A 380 1.39 -10.70 16.20
CA ALA A 380 2.01 -11.28 17.38
C ALA A 380 3.14 -10.39 17.92
N ALA A 381 3.99 -9.86 17.03
CA ALA A 381 5.01 -8.88 17.39
C ALA A 381 4.39 -7.62 18.01
N SER A 382 3.34 -7.07 17.40
CA SER A 382 2.66 -5.87 17.88
C SER A 382 2.00 -6.06 19.25
N LEU A 383 1.35 -7.21 19.48
CA LEU A 383 0.75 -7.55 20.78
C LEU A 383 1.81 -7.70 21.87
N ALA A 384 2.94 -8.35 21.57
CA ALA A 384 4.06 -8.47 22.49
C ALA A 384 4.68 -7.09 22.82
N ILE A 385 4.87 -6.22 21.82
CA ILE A 385 5.34 -4.83 22.02
C ILE A 385 4.38 -4.02 22.91
N ARG A 386 3.06 -4.26 22.77
CA ARG A 386 2.04 -3.65 23.64
C ARG A 386 2.08 -4.20 25.08
N GLY A 387 2.80 -5.28 25.35
CA GLY A 387 2.92 -5.91 26.66
C GLY A 387 1.85 -6.99 26.93
N VAL A 388 1.22 -7.54 25.88
CA VAL A 388 0.31 -8.68 26.00
C VAL A 388 1.13 -9.98 25.90
N ASP A 389 0.93 -10.90 26.84
CA ASP A 389 1.57 -12.22 26.83
C ASP A 389 1.05 -13.03 25.64
N THR A 390 1.87 -13.18 24.60
CA THR A 390 1.41 -13.58 23.27
C THR A 390 1.96 -14.94 22.88
N THR A 391 1.07 -15.87 22.55
CA THR A 391 1.41 -17.15 21.93
C THR A 391 1.00 -17.16 20.47
N LEU A 392 1.92 -17.44 19.55
CA LEU A 392 1.61 -17.72 18.15
C LEU A 392 1.54 -19.22 17.91
N VAL A 393 0.43 -19.69 17.34
CA VAL A 393 0.17 -21.12 17.05
C VAL A 393 0.15 -21.32 15.53
N THR A 394 0.90 -22.30 15.03
CA THR A 394 0.93 -22.64 13.60
C THR A 394 1.23 -24.12 13.34
N PRO A 395 0.59 -24.73 12.31
CA PRO A 395 0.96 -26.08 11.88
C PRO A 395 2.34 -26.14 11.20
N GLU A 396 2.88 -25.01 10.74
CA GLU A 396 4.21 -24.92 10.13
C GLU A 396 5.31 -25.20 11.17
N GLN A 397 6.46 -25.72 10.75
CA GLN A 397 7.59 -25.99 11.67
C GLN A 397 8.30 -24.70 12.11
N ALA A 398 8.24 -23.65 11.30
CA ALA A 398 8.70 -22.31 11.61
C ALA A 398 7.86 -21.29 10.83
N PRO A 399 7.74 -20.03 11.29
CA PRO A 399 6.94 -19.03 10.59
C PRO A 399 7.42 -18.76 9.17
N GLN A 400 6.49 -18.72 8.20
CA GLN A 400 6.78 -18.42 6.79
C GLN A 400 7.70 -19.44 6.10
N ILE A 401 7.94 -20.62 6.68
CA ILE A 401 8.93 -21.58 6.15
C ILE A 401 8.59 -22.04 4.73
N ASP A 402 7.32 -22.33 4.46
CA ASP A 402 6.86 -22.80 3.15
C ASP A 402 7.02 -21.72 2.06
N ARG A 403 6.98 -20.44 2.45
CA ARG A 403 7.04 -19.31 1.52
C ARG A 403 8.45 -18.78 1.30
N LEU A 404 9.25 -18.68 2.37
CA LEU A 404 10.54 -17.98 2.35
C LEU A 404 11.74 -18.92 2.52
N GLY A 405 11.52 -20.19 2.87
CA GLY A 405 12.57 -21.15 3.16
C GLY A 405 13.16 -21.02 4.57
N GLU A 406 14.03 -21.98 4.92
CA GLU A 406 14.54 -22.19 6.27
C GLU A 406 15.30 -20.98 6.83
N PHE A 407 16.15 -20.35 6.02
CA PHE A 407 16.98 -19.22 6.48
C PHE A 407 16.11 -18.05 6.97
N ALA A 408 15.21 -17.56 6.11
CA ALA A 408 14.33 -16.45 6.46
C ALA A 408 13.37 -16.80 7.61
N ALA A 409 12.83 -18.04 7.62
CA ALA A 409 11.97 -18.50 8.70
C ALA A 409 12.69 -18.53 10.04
N SER A 410 13.97 -18.92 10.08
CA SER A 410 14.77 -18.90 11.30
C SER A 410 15.00 -17.47 11.82
N ARG A 411 15.25 -16.50 10.93
CA ARG A 411 15.33 -15.08 11.31
C ARG A 411 14.02 -14.55 11.89
N ILE A 412 12.89 -14.85 11.25
CA ILE A 412 11.57 -14.44 11.76
C ILE A 412 11.29 -15.08 13.13
N HIS A 413 11.65 -16.36 13.31
CA HIS A 413 11.55 -17.04 14.60
C HIS A 413 12.37 -16.33 15.68
N GLU A 414 13.64 -15.99 15.39
CA GLU A 414 14.52 -15.24 16.30
C GLU A 414 13.93 -13.87 16.67
N TRP A 415 13.37 -13.14 15.70
CA TRP A 415 12.75 -11.83 15.96
C TRP A 415 11.53 -11.92 16.87
N LEU A 416 10.62 -12.87 16.61
CA LEU A 416 9.41 -13.05 17.41
C LEU A 416 9.73 -13.50 18.84
N THR A 417 10.62 -14.48 18.99
CA THR A 417 11.03 -14.95 20.32
C THR A 417 11.84 -13.89 21.09
N GLY A 418 12.65 -13.09 20.38
CA GLY A 418 13.35 -11.95 20.95
C GLY A 418 12.42 -10.85 21.49
N LEU A 419 11.22 -10.71 20.92
CA LEU A 419 10.15 -9.85 21.43
C LEU A 419 9.34 -10.49 22.58
N GLY A 420 9.61 -11.75 22.93
CA GLY A 420 8.90 -12.48 23.99
C GLY A 420 7.67 -13.24 23.52
N VAL A 421 7.45 -13.42 22.20
CA VAL A 421 6.36 -14.24 21.68
C VAL A 421 6.67 -15.72 21.92
N GLU A 422 5.74 -16.47 22.55
CA GLU A 422 5.81 -17.92 22.61
C GLU A 422 5.39 -18.52 21.27
N LEU A 423 6.28 -19.27 20.62
CA LEU A 423 5.98 -19.95 19.36
C LEU A 423 5.60 -21.41 19.60
N ARG A 424 4.39 -21.79 19.19
CA ARG A 424 3.91 -23.18 19.13
C ARG A 424 3.77 -23.61 17.68
N THR A 425 4.86 -24.16 17.15
CA THR A 425 4.98 -24.65 15.77
C THR A 425 4.65 -26.15 15.69
N GLY A 426 4.31 -26.62 14.49
CA GLY A 426 3.98 -28.02 14.25
C GLY A 426 2.68 -28.51 14.89
N VAL A 427 1.83 -27.60 15.36
CA VAL A 427 0.57 -27.90 16.05
C VAL A 427 -0.57 -27.08 15.44
N GLN A 428 -1.77 -27.67 15.36
CA GLN A 428 -2.93 -27.00 14.78
C GLN A 428 -4.06 -26.84 15.79
N VAL A 429 -4.84 -25.78 15.61
CA VAL A 429 -6.08 -25.58 16.34
C VAL A 429 -7.13 -26.54 15.81
N THR A 430 -7.72 -27.32 16.71
CA THR A 430 -8.78 -28.29 16.40
C THR A 430 -10.16 -27.75 16.71
N LYS A 431 -10.28 -26.89 17.73
CA LYS A 431 -11.52 -26.26 18.16
C LYS A 431 -11.25 -24.95 18.89
N VAL A 432 -12.15 -23.98 18.73
CA VAL A 432 -12.26 -22.83 19.64
C VAL A 432 -13.59 -22.91 20.36
N ALA A 433 -13.54 -23.17 21.67
CA ALA A 433 -14.69 -23.24 22.55
C ALA A 433 -14.98 -21.90 23.23
N ALA A 434 -16.25 -21.60 23.45
CA ALA A 434 -16.66 -20.31 24.00
C ALA A 434 -16.18 -20.11 25.47
N PRO A 435 -15.78 -18.89 25.86
CA PRO A 435 -15.67 -17.71 24.99
C PRO A 435 -14.36 -17.68 24.17
N SER A 436 -13.25 -18.22 24.67
CA SER A 436 -11.93 -18.02 24.04
C SER A 436 -10.97 -19.21 24.21
N THR A 437 -11.47 -20.39 24.58
CA THR A 437 -10.61 -21.56 24.83
C THR A 437 -10.19 -22.21 23.52
N VAL A 438 -8.87 -22.32 23.29
CA VAL A 438 -8.29 -22.88 22.07
C VAL A 438 -7.75 -24.28 22.36
N HIS A 439 -8.26 -25.29 21.64
CA HIS A 439 -7.80 -26.68 21.75
C HIS A 439 -6.85 -27.02 20.61
N LEU A 440 -5.69 -27.60 20.94
CA LEU A 440 -4.67 -28.02 19.99
C LEU A 440 -4.72 -29.53 19.76
N ASP A 441 -4.20 -29.99 18.63
CA ASP A 441 -4.18 -31.42 18.26
C ASP A 441 -3.15 -32.25 19.05
N ASP A 442 -2.19 -31.60 19.70
CA ASP A 442 -1.25 -32.21 20.63
C ASP A 442 -1.81 -32.43 22.05
N GLY A 443 -3.09 -32.06 22.26
CA GLY A 443 -3.80 -32.21 23.53
C GLY A 443 -3.67 -31.02 24.49
N HIS A 444 -2.87 -30.01 24.17
CA HIS A 444 -2.83 -28.79 24.97
C HIS A 444 -4.11 -27.95 24.78
N THR A 445 -4.44 -27.19 25.81
CA THR A 445 -5.54 -26.23 25.80
C THR A 445 -5.02 -24.88 26.28
N LEU A 446 -5.30 -23.84 25.51
CA LEU A 446 -4.96 -22.46 25.79
C LEU A 446 -6.24 -21.69 26.18
N SER A 447 -6.16 -20.77 27.12
CA SER A 447 -7.30 -19.94 27.56
C SER A 447 -6.89 -18.47 27.65
N PRO A 448 -6.62 -17.82 26.50
CA PRO A 448 -6.24 -16.42 26.46
C PRO A 448 -7.40 -15.47 26.73
N ASP A 449 -7.08 -14.22 27.03
CA ASP A 449 -8.05 -13.12 27.05
C ASP A 449 -8.43 -12.66 25.63
N LEU A 450 -7.59 -12.94 24.62
CA LEU A 450 -7.79 -12.56 23.21
C LEU A 450 -7.41 -13.70 22.26
N VAL A 451 -8.26 -13.99 21.27
CA VAL A 451 -7.95 -14.90 20.15
C VAL A 451 -8.00 -14.13 18.84
N LEU A 452 -6.90 -14.15 18.08
CA LEU A 452 -6.82 -13.58 16.74
C LEU A 452 -6.60 -14.70 15.71
N ALA A 453 -7.51 -14.81 14.75
CA ALA A 453 -7.36 -15.68 13.60
C ALA A 453 -6.67 -14.94 12.43
N ALA A 454 -5.51 -15.46 12.03
CA ALA A 454 -4.70 -14.99 10.91
C ALA A 454 -4.32 -16.18 9.99
N VAL A 455 -5.31 -17.02 9.67
CA VAL A 455 -5.14 -18.30 8.93
C VAL A 455 -5.27 -18.17 7.40
N GLY A 456 -5.12 -16.96 6.87
CA GLY A 456 -5.25 -16.65 5.45
C GLY A 456 -6.61 -16.06 5.06
N VAL A 457 -6.77 -15.83 3.76
CA VAL A 457 -7.92 -15.16 3.16
C VAL A 457 -8.51 -15.96 2.00
N ALA A 458 -9.83 -15.85 1.80
CA ALA A 458 -10.54 -16.36 0.65
C ALA A 458 -10.79 -15.20 -0.34
N PRO A 459 -10.37 -15.32 -1.62
CA PRO A 459 -10.65 -14.32 -2.64
C PRO A 459 -12.16 -14.08 -2.82
N GLY A 460 -12.53 -12.83 -3.08
CA GLY A 460 -13.93 -12.39 -3.08
C GLY A 460 -14.75 -12.75 -4.33
N GLY A 461 -14.23 -13.58 -5.24
CA GLY A 461 -14.90 -13.88 -6.51
C GLY A 461 -16.11 -14.82 -6.35
N GLU A 462 -16.12 -15.69 -5.33
CA GLU A 462 -17.22 -16.64 -5.07
C GLU A 462 -18.59 -15.95 -4.92
N GLN A 463 -18.61 -14.71 -4.41
CA GLN A 463 -19.87 -13.95 -4.29
C GLN A 463 -20.53 -13.64 -5.65
N PHE A 464 -19.78 -13.79 -6.75
CA PHE A 464 -20.23 -13.53 -8.11
C PHE A 464 -20.23 -14.79 -8.99
N ALA A 465 -20.20 -16.00 -8.41
CA ALA A 465 -20.18 -17.25 -9.17
C ALA A 465 -21.35 -17.37 -10.18
N ASP A 466 -22.52 -16.82 -9.85
CA ASP A 466 -23.71 -16.84 -10.71
C ASP A 466 -23.72 -15.77 -11.83
N SER A 467 -22.70 -14.92 -11.89
CA SER A 467 -22.62 -13.82 -12.89
C SER A 467 -22.19 -14.28 -14.29
N GLY A 468 -21.65 -15.50 -14.40
CA GLY A 468 -21.02 -16.01 -15.63
C GLY A 468 -19.53 -15.68 -15.76
N LEU A 469 -18.94 -14.98 -14.79
CA LEU A 469 -17.49 -14.80 -14.70
C LEU A 469 -16.78 -16.14 -14.48
N GLN A 470 -15.66 -16.36 -15.16
CA GLN A 470 -14.85 -17.55 -14.94
C GLN A 470 -14.10 -17.44 -13.62
N LEU A 471 -14.27 -18.43 -12.74
CA LEU A 471 -13.58 -18.51 -11.46
C LEU A 471 -12.56 -19.65 -11.43
N HIS A 472 -11.49 -19.45 -10.67
CA HIS A 472 -10.52 -20.47 -10.30
C HIS A 472 -10.12 -20.26 -8.85
N GLU A 473 -10.47 -21.22 -7.98
CA GLU A 473 -10.20 -21.15 -6.53
C GLU A 473 -10.68 -19.83 -5.90
N GLY A 474 -11.92 -19.44 -6.22
CA GLY A 474 -12.54 -18.20 -5.74
C GLY A 474 -12.02 -16.90 -6.37
N ARG A 475 -10.99 -16.95 -7.24
CA ARG A 475 -10.48 -15.79 -7.97
C ARG A 475 -11.13 -15.66 -9.34
N ILE A 476 -11.30 -14.43 -9.82
CA ILE A 476 -11.80 -14.14 -11.17
C ILE A 476 -10.64 -14.27 -12.16
N VAL A 477 -10.79 -15.13 -13.15
CA VAL A 477 -9.77 -15.35 -14.20
C VAL A 477 -9.80 -14.16 -15.16
N ALA A 478 -8.66 -13.49 -15.31
CA ALA A 478 -8.47 -12.36 -16.20
C ALA A 478 -7.32 -12.62 -17.18
N ASP A 479 -7.35 -11.97 -18.33
CA ASP A 479 -6.21 -11.96 -19.25
C ASP A 479 -5.09 -11.01 -18.77
N ASP A 480 -4.10 -10.79 -19.63
CA ASP A 480 -2.96 -9.92 -19.36
C ASP A 480 -3.29 -8.42 -19.43
N HIS A 481 -4.47 -8.03 -19.92
CA HIS A 481 -5.00 -6.67 -19.86
C HIS A 481 -5.94 -6.49 -18.65
N LEU A 482 -6.02 -7.50 -17.78
CA LEU A 482 -6.92 -7.61 -16.64
C LEU A 482 -8.40 -7.74 -17.02
N GLN A 483 -8.71 -8.00 -18.29
CA GLN A 483 -10.08 -8.11 -18.78
C GLN A 483 -10.65 -9.51 -18.52
N VAL A 484 -11.93 -9.57 -18.17
CA VAL A 484 -12.65 -10.80 -17.81
C VAL A 484 -13.88 -11.06 -18.68
N ALA A 485 -14.42 -9.99 -19.28
CA ALA A 485 -15.47 -9.99 -20.28
C ALA A 485 -15.41 -8.64 -21.04
N PRO A 486 -16.11 -8.49 -22.19
CA PRO A 486 -16.18 -7.19 -22.86
C PRO A 486 -16.63 -6.10 -21.88
N ASP A 487 -15.88 -5.00 -21.82
CA ASP A 487 -16.10 -3.87 -20.92
C ASP A 487 -16.03 -4.20 -19.40
N VAL A 488 -15.45 -5.34 -19.01
CA VAL A 488 -15.32 -5.76 -17.61
C VAL A 488 -13.90 -6.20 -17.27
N TRP A 489 -13.36 -5.69 -16.16
CA TRP A 489 -12.02 -6.00 -15.64
C TRP A 489 -12.08 -6.47 -14.18
N ALA A 490 -11.03 -7.16 -13.73
CA ALA A 490 -10.84 -7.50 -12.32
C ALA A 490 -9.41 -7.17 -11.86
N ALA A 491 -9.25 -6.60 -10.66
CA ALA A 491 -7.97 -6.11 -10.15
C ALA A 491 -7.79 -6.34 -8.64
N GLY A 492 -6.53 -6.47 -8.19
CA GLY A 492 -6.15 -6.73 -6.80
C GLY A 492 -6.44 -8.18 -6.36
N ASP A 493 -6.58 -8.41 -5.04
CA ASP A 493 -6.65 -9.77 -4.46
C ASP A 493 -7.79 -10.66 -4.99
N VAL A 494 -8.76 -10.13 -5.73
CA VAL A 494 -9.83 -10.95 -6.34
C VAL A 494 -9.42 -11.56 -7.67
N ALA A 495 -8.42 -10.99 -8.34
CA ALA A 495 -8.03 -11.37 -9.68
C ALA A 495 -7.05 -12.57 -9.68
N ARG A 496 -7.13 -13.36 -10.74
CA ARG A 496 -6.12 -14.32 -11.17
C ARG A 496 -5.82 -14.01 -12.64
N ALA A 497 -5.04 -12.96 -12.84
CA ALA A 497 -4.69 -12.45 -14.16
C ALA A 497 -3.53 -13.23 -14.77
N HIS A 498 -3.53 -13.35 -16.10
CA HIS A 498 -2.34 -13.78 -16.83
C HIS A 498 -1.27 -12.68 -16.71
N HIS A 499 -0.05 -13.05 -16.33
CA HIS A 499 1.06 -12.10 -16.25
C HIS A 499 1.88 -12.18 -17.53
N ALA A 500 2.11 -11.05 -18.21
CA ALA A 500 2.67 -11.07 -19.56
C ALA A 500 4.12 -11.57 -19.62
N ILE A 501 4.92 -11.31 -18.58
CA ILE A 501 6.33 -11.74 -18.50
C ILE A 501 6.45 -13.20 -18.07
N ALA A 502 5.88 -13.56 -16.91
CA ALA A 502 5.80 -14.95 -16.46
C ALA A 502 5.02 -15.90 -17.39
N ALA A 503 4.28 -15.36 -18.37
CA ALA A 503 3.51 -16.11 -19.37
C ALA A 503 2.56 -17.17 -18.77
N ARG A 504 2.02 -16.88 -17.58
CA ARG A 504 1.09 -17.74 -16.84
C ARG A 504 0.26 -16.92 -15.87
N PRO A 505 -0.85 -17.47 -15.34
CA PRO A 505 -1.59 -16.81 -14.27
C PRO A 505 -0.78 -16.71 -12.98
N VAL A 506 -0.73 -15.51 -12.39
CA VAL A 506 -0.03 -15.24 -11.13
C VAL A 506 -1.04 -14.66 -10.12
N PRO A 507 -1.35 -15.35 -9.01
CA PRO A 507 -2.17 -14.80 -7.94
C PRO A 507 -1.34 -13.85 -7.08
N VAL A 508 -1.90 -12.67 -6.76
CA VAL A 508 -1.24 -11.65 -5.91
C VAL A 508 -2.18 -11.18 -4.81
N GLU A 509 -1.61 -10.86 -3.65
CA GLU A 509 -2.33 -10.42 -2.44
C GLU A 509 -1.55 -9.31 -1.72
N HIS A 510 -1.02 -8.38 -2.51
CA HIS A 510 -0.10 -7.35 -2.04
C HIS A 510 -0.62 -5.95 -2.33
N TRP A 511 -0.32 -5.03 -1.42
CA TRP A 511 -0.84 -3.66 -1.47
C TRP A 511 -0.37 -2.92 -2.73
N GLY A 512 0.92 -3.00 -3.04
CA GLY A 512 1.52 -2.37 -4.23
C GLY A 512 0.94 -2.95 -5.52
N ASP A 513 0.85 -4.27 -5.61
CA ASP A 513 0.27 -4.95 -6.78
C ASP A 513 -1.20 -4.57 -6.98
N ALA A 514 -1.98 -4.50 -5.90
CA ALA A 514 -3.37 -4.06 -6.00
C ALA A 514 -3.48 -2.62 -6.52
N LEU A 515 -2.63 -1.69 -6.06
CA LEU A 515 -2.57 -0.33 -6.59
C LEU A 515 -2.24 -0.33 -8.10
N ALA A 516 -1.18 -1.04 -8.50
CA ALA A 516 -0.72 -1.10 -9.89
C ALA A 516 -1.75 -1.76 -10.82
N MET A 517 -2.35 -2.88 -10.40
CA MET A 517 -3.43 -3.54 -11.15
C MET A 517 -4.66 -2.65 -11.28
N GLY A 518 -5.02 -1.92 -10.22
CA GLY A 518 -6.13 -0.97 -10.28
C GLY A 518 -5.85 0.17 -11.26
N GLU A 519 -4.65 0.75 -11.20
CA GLU A 519 -4.22 1.81 -12.12
C GLU A 519 -4.28 1.33 -13.58
N LEU A 520 -3.79 0.12 -13.85
CA LEU A 520 -3.85 -0.51 -15.16
C LEU A 520 -5.30 -0.75 -15.63
N ALA A 521 -6.14 -1.32 -14.78
CA ALA A 521 -7.55 -1.58 -15.11
C ALA A 521 -8.32 -0.28 -15.39
N GLY A 522 -8.09 0.77 -14.61
CA GLY A 522 -8.68 2.09 -14.84
C GLY A 522 -8.26 2.70 -16.17
N ARG A 523 -6.97 2.58 -16.51
CA ARG A 523 -6.43 3.03 -17.81
C ARG A 523 -7.02 2.25 -18.98
N ASN A 524 -7.02 0.92 -18.90
CA ASN A 524 -7.57 0.07 -19.95
C ASN A 524 -9.07 0.31 -20.14
N ALA A 525 -9.81 0.58 -19.06
CA ALA A 525 -11.22 0.96 -19.15
C ALA A 525 -11.44 2.34 -19.79
N ALA A 526 -10.45 3.25 -19.77
CA ALA A 526 -10.53 4.56 -20.43
C ALA A 526 -10.08 4.53 -21.91
N SER A 527 -9.28 3.54 -22.29
CA SER A 527 -8.70 3.39 -23.63
C SER A 527 -9.64 2.71 -24.64
N ASP A 528 -9.33 2.90 -25.92
CA ASP A 528 -9.82 2.01 -26.98
C ASP A 528 -9.05 0.67 -26.94
N ASP A 529 -9.62 -0.39 -27.50
CA ASP A 529 -9.06 -1.76 -27.43
C ASP A 529 -7.60 -1.85 -27.92
N ASP A 530 -7.22 -1.08 -28.95
CA ASP A 530 -5.86 -1.09 -29.53
C ASP A 530 -4.80 -0.40 -28.64
N ASP A 531 -5.21 0.37 -27.63
CA ASP A 531 -4.33 1.14 -26.74
C ASP A 531 -4.26 0.56 -25.31
N GLN A 532 -4.85 -0.62 -25.07
CA GLN A 532 -4.78 -1.27 -23.77
C GLN A 532 -3.36 -1.77 -23.46
N GLN A 533 -3.01 -1.74 -22.18
CA GLN A 533 -1.70 -2.15 -21.67
C GLN A 533 -1.80 -3.49 -20.96
N GLN A 534 -0.70 -4.23 -20.99
CA GLN A 534 -0.55 -5.51 -20.29
C GLN A 534 -0.03 -5.31 -18.87
N TRP A 535 -0.37 -6.23 -17.97
CA TRP A 535 0.23 -6.35 -16.64
C TRP A 535 1.57 -7.08 -16.75
N ARG A 536 2.64 -6.36 -16.37
CA ARG A 536 4.03 -6.78 -16.57
C ARG A 536 4.91 -6.66 -15.34
N ASP A 537 4.51 -5.87 -14.35
CA ASP A 537 5.34 -5.57 -13.19
C ASP A 537 5.49 -6.79 -12.28
N VAL A 538 6.75 -7.13 -11.95
CA VAL A 538 7.07 -8.25 -11.04
C VAL A 538 6.41 -8.04 -9.67
N PRO A 539 5.56 -8.96 -9.22
CA PRO A 539 4.87 -8.84 -7.93
C PRO A 539 5.84 -8.70 -6.76
N GLY A 540 5.52 -7.79 -5.84
CA GLY A 540 6.36 -7.55 -4.68
C GLY A 540 5.63 -6.92 -3.49
N PHE A 541 6.19 -7.12 -2.31
CA PHE A 541 5.67 -6.56 -1.07
C PHE A 541 6.77 -6.35 -0.02
N TRP A 542 6.39 -5.67 1.06
CA TRP A 542 7.18 -5.58 2.27
C TRP A 542 6.35 -6.03 3.47
N SER A 543 7.02 -6.49 4.52
CA SER A 543 6.41 -6.77 5.81
C SER A 543 7.32 -6.29 6.93
N THR A 544 6.72 -5.71 7.96
CA THR A 544 7.44 -5.16 9.11
C THR A 544 7.03 -5.92 10.37
N ILE A 545 7.93 -6.76 10.88
CA ILE A 545 7.73 -7.59 12.06
C ILE A 545 8.53 -6.96 13.20
N GLY A 546 7.83 -6.32 14.14
CA GLY A 546 8.47 -5.48 15.14
C GLY A 546 9.19 -4.31 14.48
N ASP A 547 10.52 -4.24 14.62
CA ASP A 547 11.33 -3.19 14.00
C ASP A 547 12.09 -3.71 12.75
N HIS A 548 11.80 -4.93 12.29
CA HIS A 548 12.47 -5.56 11.15
C HIS A 548 11.60 -5.51 9.90
N THR A 549 12.10 -4.90 8.82
CA THR A 549 11.38 -4.83 7.54
C THR A 549 12.03 -5.72 6.48
N LEU A 550 11.24 -6.66 5.96
CA LEU A 550 11.58 -7.51 4.82
C LEU A 550 10.97 -6.93 3.55
N LYS A 551 11.68 -7.04 2.44
CA LYS A 551 11.15 -6.79 1.09
C LYS A 551 11.28 -8.04 0.24
N TYR A 552 10.25 -8.39 -0.51
CA TYR A 552 10.18 -9.61 -1.29
C TYR A 552 9.57 -9.34 -2.66
N ALA A 553 10.20 -9.84 -3.71
CA ALA A 553 9.65 -9.83 -5.07
C ALA A 553 9.84 -11.21 -5.68
N ALA A 554 8.78 -11.80 -6.23
CA ALA A 554 8.85 -13.13 -6.85
C ALA A 554 7.59 -13.46 -7.66
N TRP A 555 7.70 -14.49 -8.50
CA TRP A 555 6.51 -15.12 -9.09
C TRP A 555 5.67 -15.93 -8.08
N GLY A 556 6.26 -16.30 -6.94
CA GLY A 556 5.58 -16.95 -5.81
C GLY A 556 5.67 -18.48 -5.76
N ASP A 557 6.24 -19.13 -6.77
CA ASP A 557 6.48 -20.57 -6.86
C ASP A 557 7.70 -20.89 -7.74
N GLY A 558 8.04 -22.18 -7.86
CA GLY A 558 8.99 -22.66 -8.87
C GLY A 558 10.48 -22.53 -8.55
N HIS A 559 10.85 -22.17 -7.32
CA HIS A 559 12.26 -22.17 -6.90
C HIS A 559 12.71 -23.58 -6.47
N GLU A 560 13.89 -23.97 -6.90
CA GLU A 560 14.56 -25.22 -6.51
C GLU A 560 15.94 -24.97 -5.89
N ARG A 561 16.52 -23.79 -6.15
CA ARG A 561 17.80 -23.33 -5.61
C ARG A 561 17.57 -22.07 -4.77
N VAL A 562 18.25 -22.02 -3.63
CA VAL A 562 18.23 -20.88 -2.71
C VAL A 562 19.67 -20.53 -2.35
N GLU A 563 20.07 -19.27 -2.58
CA GLU A 563 21.38 -18.76 -2.22
C GLU A 563 21.23 -17.59 -1.26
N VAL A 564 22.01 -17.61 -0.17
CA VAL A 564 21.96 -16.58 0.87
C VAL A 564 23.26 -15.79 0.85
N VAL A 565 23.13 -14.47 0.72
CA VAL A 565 24.23 -13.51 0.80
C VAL A 565 24.04 -12.65 2.06
N GLU A 566 24.88 -12.88 3.06
CA GLU A 566 24.85 -12.10 4.30
C GLU A 566 25.89 -10.97 4.27
N SER A 567 25.53 -9.83 4.86
CA SER A 567 26.44 -8.73 5.17
C SER A 567 26.16 -8.19 6.58
N ALA A 568 26.93 -7.21 7.04
CA ALA A 568 26.80 -6.70 8.41
C ALA A 568 25.43 -6.02 8.63
N GLY A 569 24.49 -6.73 9.25
CA GLY A 569 23.15 -6.22 9.56
C GLY A 569 22.14 -6.27 8.42
N ALA A 570 22.49 -6.92 7.31
CA ALA A 570 21.65 -7.08 6.13
C ALA A 570 21.84 -8.46 5.50
N TYR A 571 20.85 -8.95 4.76
CA TYR A 571 20.99 -10.15 3.96
C TYR A 571 20.08 -10.12 2.74
N THR A 572 20.45 -10.92 1.75
CA THR A 572 19.65 -11.20 0.57
C THR A 572 19.50 -12.71 0.42
N VAL A 573 18.29 -13.17 0.14
CA VAL A 573 18.00 -14.54 -0.27
C VAL A 573 17.55 -14.49 -1.72
N TRP A 574 18.31 -15.15 -2.59
CA TRP A 574 18.00 -15.31 -4.00
C TRP A 574 17.31 -16.66 -4.22
N TYR A 575 16.24 -16.66 -5.00
CA TYR A 575 15.50 -17.86 -5.36
C TYR A 575 15.61 -18.09 -6.87
N ALA A 576 16.05 -19.27 -7.27
CA ALA A 576 16.16 -19.66 -8.67
C ALA A 576 15.48 -21.01 -8.95
N ASP A 577 15.02 -21.19 -10.17
CA ASP A 577 14.47 -22.46 -10.64
C ASP A 577 15.56 -23.50 -10.95
N ALA A 578 15.15 -24.67 -11.46
CA ALA A 578 16.05 -25.76 -11.82
C ALA A 578 17.04 -25.41 -12.96
N GLU A 579 16.72 -24.39 -13.76
CA GLU A 579 17.50 -23.93 -14.92
C GLU A 579 18.41 -22.75 -14.56
N ASP A 580 18.53 -22.44 -13.26
CA ASP A 580 19.27 -21.30 -12.70
C ASP A 580 18.64 -19.93 -12.96
N THR A 581 17.38 -19.86 -13.42
CA THR A 581 16.70 -18.57 -13.66
C THR A 581 16.24 -17.96 -12.34
N VAL A 582 16.53 -16.68 -12.10
CA VAL A 582 16.04 -15.98 -10.91
C VAL A 582 14.51 -15.82 -10.97
N VAL A 583 13.83 -16.37 -9.97
CA VAL A 583 12.36 -16.33 -9.84
C VAL A 583 11.88 -15.57 -8.60
N GLY A 584 12.80 -15.18 -7.73
CA GLY A 584 12.50 -14.38 -6.55
C GLY A 584 13.73 -13.79 -5.86
N VAL A 585 13.50 -12.76 -5.06
CA VAL A 585 14.45 -12.15 -4.15
C VAL A 585 13.76 -11.76 -2.84
N LEU A 586 14.41 -12.01 -1.70
CA LEU A 586 14.03 -11.50 -0.39
C LEU A 586 15.20 -10.70 0.17
N THR A 587 14.98 -9.49 0.66
CA THR A 587 16.00 -8.69 1.30
C THR A 587 15.61 -8.23 2.69
N TYR A 588 16.62 -8.08 3.54
CA TYR A 588 16.56 -7.39 4.82
C TYR A 588 17.67 -6.35 4.83
N ASN A 589 17.31 -5.06 4.96
CA ASN A 589 18.24 -3.92 4.91
C ASN A 589 19.16 -3.89 3.68
N ASN A 590 18.67 -4.35 2.52
CA ASN A 590 19.40 -4.32 1.26
C ASN A 590 18.47 -3.94 0.10
N ASP A 591 18.31 -2.64 -0.12
CA ASP A 591 17.40 -2.10 -1.14
C ASP A 591 17.96 -2.23 -2.55
N ASP A 592 19.29 -2.14 -2.71
CA ASP A 592 19.97 -2.29 -3.99
C ASP A 592 19.74 -3.68 -4.58
N ASP A 593 19.86 -4.73 -3.76
CA ASP A 593 19.58 -6.10 -4.19
C ASP A 593 18.09 -6.34 -4.47
N TYR A 594 17.20 -5.65 -3.77
CA TYR A 594 15.76 -5.75 -4.02
C TYR A 594 15.43 -5.21 -5.42
N GLU A 595 15.91 -4.01 -5.75
CA GLU A 595 15.73 -3.41 -7.06
C GLU A 595 16.41 -4.24 -8.16
N ARG A 596 17.64 -4.69 -7.93
CA ARG A 596 18.36 -5.57 -8.87
C ARG A 596 17.60 -6.87 -9.09
N GLY A 597 17.05 -7.46 -8.05
CA GLY A 597 16.32 -8.72 -8.16
C GLY A 597 15.02 -8.59 -8.94
N GLN A 598 14.28 -7.49 -8.82
CA GLN A 598 13.12 -7.24 -9.68
C GLN A 598 13.50 -7.20 -11.17
N ILE A 599 14.62 -6.54 -11.50
CA ILE A 599 15.15 -6.49 -12.87
C ILE A 599 15.57 -7.89 -13.35
N ALA A 600 16.29 -8.64 -12.52
CA ALA A 600 16.75 -9.99 -12.85
C ALA A 600 15.58 -10.96 -13.09
N ILE A 601 14.53 -10.88 -12.26
CA ILE A 601 13.30 -11.68 -12.41
C ILE A 601 12.59 -11.33 -13.73
N GLU A 602 12.46 -10.04 -14.04
CA GLU A 602 11.84 -9.56 -15.28
C GLU A 602 12.63 -10.02 -16.52
N ALA A 603 13.96 -9.97 -16.46
CA ALA A 603 14.85 -10.33 -17.55
C ALA A 603 15.14 -11.83 -17.66
N ALA A 604 14.64 -12.65 -16.73
CA ALA A 604 14.96 -14.07 -16.60
C ALA A 604 16.49 -14.31 -16.59
N GLU A 605 17.21 -13.51 -15.81
CA GLU A 605 18.66 -13.64 -15.64
C GLU A 605 19.02 -14.90 -14.85
N SER A 606 20.22 -15.44 -15.10
CA SER A 606 20.76 -16.57 -14.34
C SER A 606 21.27 -16.10 -12.97
N LEU A 607 21.04 -16.91 -11.94
CA LEU A 607 21.46 -16.61 -10.58
C LEU A 607 22.98 -16.48 -10.47
N ASP A 608 23.73 -17.36 -11.13
CA ASP A 608 25.19 -17.28 -11.16
C ASP A 608 25.66 -15.92 -11.73
N GLN A 609 25.00 -15.41 -12.77
CA GLN A 609 25.31 -14.08 -13.35
C GLN A 609 25.02 -12.94 -12.37
N VAL A 610 23.89 -13.02 -11.66
CA VAL A 610 23.50 -12.01 -10.65
C VAL A 610 24.48 -11.98 -9.48
N LEU A 611 24.95 -13.16 -9.04
CA LEU A 611 25.91 -13.28 -7.94
C LEU A 611 27.33 -12.85 -8.37
N ASP A 612 27.77 -13.20 -9.58
CA ASP A 612 29.07 -12.78 -10.11
C ASP A 612 29.13 -11.26 -10.35
N GLY A 613 28.01 -10.64 -10.75
CA GLY A 613 27.88 -9.19 -10.88
C GLY A 613 27.86 -8.44 -9.54
N ALA A 614 27.73 -9.14 -8.41
CA ALA A 614 27.67 -8.58 -7.06
C ALA A 614 29.04 -8.50 -6.35
N VAL A 615 30.13 -8.97 -6.97
CA VAL A 615 31.46 -8.86 -6.38
C VAL A 615 31.88 -7.38 -6.37
N PRO A 616 32.08 -6.73 -5.20
CA PRO A 616 32.73 -5.43 -5.19
C PRO A 616 34.14 -5.66 -5.74
N ALA A 617 34.56 -4.85 -6.72
CA ALA A 617 35.94 -4.83 -7.16
C ALA A 617 36.83 -4.57 -5.95
N THR A 618 37.38 -5.63 -5.36
CA THR A 618 38.50 -5.51 -4.44
C THR A 618 39.64 -5.00 -5.30
N ASP A 619 40.05 -3.75 -5.05
CA ASP A 619 41.28 -3.17 -5.57
C ASP A 619 42.39 -4.21 -5.44
N GLU A 620 42.79 -4.78 -6.57
CA GLU A 620 44.09 -5.42 -6.69
C GLU A 620 45.11 -4.32 -6.44
N GLN A 621 45.67 -4.31 -5.23
CA GLN A 621 46.94 -3.65 -4.97
C GLN A 621 48.00 -4.30 -5.85
N GLU A 622 48.16 -3.80 -7.07
CA GLU A 622 49.40 -3.90 -7.80
C GLU A 622 50.47 -3.14 -7.00
N SER A 623 51.19 -3.88 -6.16
CA SER A 623 52.44 -3.42 -5.56
C SER A 623 53.42 -3.10 -6.69
N PRO A 624 53.96 -1.86 -6.79
CA PRO A 624 55.01 -1.56 -7.74
C PRO A 624 56.25 -2.38 -7.38
N ARG A 625 56.81 -3.06 -8.37
CA ARG A 625 58.14 -3.67 -8.27
C ARG A 625 59.16 -2.55 -8.20
N ASP A 626 59.80 -2.40 -7.04
CA ASP A 626 61.07 -1.70 -6.94
C ASP A 626 62.15 -2.52 -7.66
N ALA A 627 62.68 -1.96 -8.75
CA ALA A 627 63.97 -2.33 -9.33
C ALA A 627 64.59 -1.10 -10.01
N ASP A 628 65.75 -0.69 -9.47
CA ASP A 628 66.81 0.15 -10.04
C ASP A 628 66.55 1.64 -10.32
N GLY A 629 67.21 2.48 -9.50
CA GLY A 629 67.41 3.92 -9.73
C GLY A 629 67.90 4.68 -8.52
#